data_AF-A0A5Q5CJU4-F1
#
_entry.id   AF-A0A5Q5CJU4-F1
#
_cell.length_a   1.000
_cell.length_b   1.000
_cell.length_c   1.000
_cell.angle_alpha   90.00
_cell.angle_beta   90.00
_cell.angle_gamma   90.00
#
_symmetry.space_group_name_H-M   'P 1'
#
loop_
_entity.id
_entity.type
_entity.pdbx_description
1 polymer ?
#
loop_
_entity_poly.entity_id
_entity_poly.type
_entity_poly.pdbx_seq_one_letter_code
_entity_poly.pdbx_strand_id
1 'polypeptide(L)'
;MTTTAAPPRTASPYTGVPQLIRLALRRDRVRLSVWISVLTLMMVYAPNAVKLAYPDEPQRLARVNLMKTPAAIIMGGPMFGVRETELGAMMANELMLTLIVAASILSILTVIRHTRAEEESGAAELVLSSVVGRYARTTAALILVGAVNAVLTVTMTLAMSAAGFRFVDTLAMCLGVTAVSALFGAVAAVTAQLWRQARTATGAAMAVLALAALVRGIGDVIDNSGSALSWFSPIAWAQQMRAFVALRWWPLVLLVAVTVALVALAAYLENRRQYDDGTLPSTGDRPDAPAIRGVLGLHLTLQRGLTVGWGVGLFLGGLAFGSMTKSLIDAAETNELLARVLAVQGNDGVYTTMTQFLAAAACAYVVSAVLRVYADELSGTGEAVLAGAVSRWRWLLSAVAAAMLGATLLMVGAGLGNGLGAGLTLGEPATIVKLTVAGLAFVPALAVVAGVAALAVAVRRPWVAWAAVTFIVVSLYLGALLRLPQWLLDASPVGQTTAPTDYPVSALVVMCVVAAAVTAAAGWLYRRRDAV
;
A
#
# COMPACT_ATOMS: atom_id res chain seq x y z
N MET A 1 -11.31 -5.40 67.60
CA MET A 1 -11.57 -6.11 66.35
C MET A 1 -10.92 -5.33 65.22
N THR A 2 -9.72 -5.74 64.81
CA THR A 2 -9.04 -5.24 63.62
C THR A 2 -9.66 -5.92 62.41
N THR A 3 -10.44 -5.20 61.61
CA THR A 3 -10.89 -5.67 60.30
C THR A 3 -9.68 -5.76 59.38
N THR A 4 -9.15 -6.97 59.22
CA THR A 4 -8.23 -7.32 58.14
C THR A 4 -8.97 -7.10 56.82
N ALA A 5 -8.60 -6.04 56.11
CA ALA A 5 -9.03 -5.85 54.73
C ALA A 5 -8.60 -7.09 53.94
N ALA A 6 -9.56 -7.76 53.31
CA ALA A 6 -9.26 -8.87 52.41
C ALA A 6 -8.23 -8.39 51.37
N PRO A 7 -7.19 -9.17 51.06
CA PRO A 7 -6.22 -8.79 50.05
C PRO A 7 -6.99 -8.48 48.75
N PRO A 8 -6.62 -7.40 48.02
CA PRO A 8 -7.29 -7.08 46.77
C PRO A 8 -7.24 -8.33 45.89
N ARG A 9 -8.41 -8.82 45.47
CA ARG A 9 -8.50 -9.89 44.48
C ARG A 9 -7.60 -9.47 43.33
N THR A 10 -6.54 -10.22 43.09
CA THR A 10 -5.63 -9.97 41.99
C THR A 10 -6.43 -10.10 40.70
N ALA A 11 -6.89 -8.96 40.17
CA ALA A 11 -7.64 -8.94 38.93
C ALA A 11 -6.76 -9.56 37.85
N SER A 12 -7.32 -10.52 37.11
CA SER A 12 -6.60 -11.19 36.02
C SER A 12 -6.01 -10.12 35.08
N PRO A 13 -4.78 -10.29 34.56
CA PRO A 13 -4.20 -9.32 33.63
C PRO A 13 -4.96 -9.26 32.29
N TYR A 14 -5.96 -10.13 32.09
CA TYR A 14 -6.88 -10.16 30.95
C TYR A 14 -8.29 -9.64 31.27
N THR A 15 -8.50 -9.02 32.43
CA THR A 15 -9.79 -8.44 32.81
C THR A 15 -10.19 -7.35 31.81
N GLY A 16 -11.43 -7.36 31.32
CA GLY A 16 -11.94 -6.35 30.39
C GLY A 16 -11.85 -6.71 28.89
N VAL A 17 -11.24 -7.84 28.51
CA VAL A 17 -11.13 -8.27 27.10
C VAL A 17 -12.48 -8.31 26.37
N PRO A 18 -13.55 -8.93 26.90
CA PRO A 18 -14.84 -8.98 26.20
C PRO A 18 -15.46 -7.59 25.95
N GLN A 19 -15.31 -6.68 26.90
CA GLN A 19 -15.82 -5.31 26.82
C GLN A 19 -15.06 -4.52 25.75
N LEU A 20 -13.72 -4.68 25.69
CA LEU A 20 -12.88 -4.06 24.67
C LEU A 20 -13.20 -4.58 23.26
N ILE A 21 -13.41 -5.89 23.10
CA ILE A 21 -13.85 -6.47 21.81
C ILE A 21 -15.20 -5.88 21.39
N ARG A 22 -16.17 -5.78 22.31
CA ARG A 22 -17.48 -5.19 22.01
C ARG A 22 -17.37 -3.71 21.61
N LEU A 23 -16.51 -2.95 22.29
CA LEU A 23 -16.24 -1.56 21.95
C LEU A 23 -15.59 -1.43 20.57
N ALA A 24 -14.56 -2.24 20.29
CA ALA A 24 -13.85 -2.24 19.03
C ALA A 24 -14.79 -2.60 17.86
N LEU A 25 -15.64 -3.61 18.02
CA LEU A 25 -16.66 -3.97 17.02
C LEU A 25 -17.65 -2.83 16.75
N ARG A 26 -18.08 -2.11 17.79
CA ARG A 26 -18.98 -0.95 17.62
C ARG A 26 -18.30 0.20 16.89
N ARG A 27 -17.05 0.50 17.23
CA ARG A 27 -16.26 1.59 16.65
C ARG A 27 -15.88 1.30 15.19
N ASP A 28 -15.60 0.04 14.88
CA ASP A 28 -15.08 -0.35 13.58
C ASP A 28 -16.11 -1.04 12.67
N ARG A 29 -17.39 -1.14 13.08
CA ARG A 29 -18.46 -1.83 12.31
C ARG A 29 -18.49 -1.46 10.83
N VAL A 30 -18.49 -0.17 10.49
CA VAL A 30 -18.57 0.28 9.09
C VAL A 30 -17.30 -0.10 8.34
N ARG A 31 -16.14 0.15 8.96
CA ARG A 31 -14.83 -0.18 8.37
C ARG A 31 -14.70 -1.68 8.12
N LEU A 32 -14.95 -2.52 9.13
CA LEU A 32 -14.85 -3.97 9.01
C LEU A 32 -15.87 -4.53 8.03
N SER A 33 -17.12 -4.06 8.07
CA SER A 33 -18.14 -4.48 7.10
C SER A 33 -17.72 -4.14 5.67
N VAL A 34 -17.24 -2.92 5.41
CA VAL A 34 -16.78 -2.53 4.06
C VAL A 34 -15.61 -3.43 3.61
N TRP A 35 -14.61 -3.65 4.46
CA TRP A 35 -13.48 -4.52 4.12
C TRP A 35 -13.91 -5.97 3.85
N ILE A 36 -14.73 -6.56 4.72
CA ILE A 36 -15.25 -7.92 4.55
C ILE A 36 -16.08 -8.01 3.27
N SER A 37 -16.96 -7.06 3.03
CA SER A 37 -17.78 -7.01 1.83
C SER A 37 -16.93 -6.88 0.56
N VAL A 38 -15.96 -5.96 0.51
CA VAL A 38 -15.13 -5.76 -0.69
C VAL A 38 -14.30 -7.01 -1.01
N LEU A 39 -13.63 -7.60 -0.01
CA LEU A 39 -12.82 -8.81 -0.22
C LEU A 39 -13.68 -10.04 -0.61
N THR A 40 -14.86 -10.17 -0.01
CA THR A 40 -15.80 -11.25 -0.36
C THR A 40 -16.41 -11.03 -1.75
N LEU A 41 -16.79 -9.80 -2.10
CA LEU A 41 -17.33 -9.48 -3.41
C LEU A 41 -16.29 -9.70 -4.52
N MET A 42 -15.01 -9.46 -4.24
CA MET A 42 -13.94 -9.76 -5.17
C MET A 42 -13.89 -11.26 -5.52
N MET A 43 -14.19 -12.15 -4.56
CA MET A 43 -14.32 -13.60 -4.77
C MET A 43 -15.54 -14.03 -5.57
N VAL A 44 -16.58 -13.18 -5.64
CA VAL A 44 -17.74 -13.39 -6.51
C VAL A 44 -17.46 -12.81 -7.90
N TYR A 45 -16.87 -11.62 -7.97
CA TYR A 45 -16.67 -10.86 -9.20
C TYR A 45 -15.62 -11.49 -10.11
N ALA A 46 -14.42 -11.75 -9.59
CA ALA A 46 -13.27 -12.12 -10.43
C ALA A 46 -13.48 -13.43 -11.21
N PRO A 47 -14.03 -14.53 -10.64
CA PRO A 47 -14.31 -15.73 -11.43
C PRO A 47 -15.30 -15.50 -12.57
N ASN A 48 -16.33 -14.68 -12.33
CA ASN A 48 -17.34 -14.37 -13.33
C ASN A 48 -16.78 -13.45 -14.43
N ALA A 49 -15.96 -12.47 -14.05
CA ALA A 49 -15.28 -11.61 -15.01
C ALA A 49 -14.35 -12.40 -15.94
N VAL A 50 -13.59 -13.36 -15.41
CA VAL A 50 -12.73 -14.24 -16.24
C VAL A 50 -13.56 -15.15 -17.13
N LYS A 51 -14.65 -15.75 -16.64
CA LYS A 51 -15.58 -16.55 -17.45
C LYS A 51 -16.17 -15.76 -18.63
N LEU A 52 -16.55 -14.50 -18.39
CA LEU A 52 -17.12 -13.61 -19.41
C LEU A 52 -16.08 -13.12 -20.42
N ALA A 53 -14.88 -12.81 -19.96
CA ALA A 53 -13.81 -12.28 -20.81
C ALA A 53 -13.10 -13.36 -21.63
N TYR A 54 -13.03 -14.59 -21.13
CA TYR A 54 -12.30 -15.72 -21.75
C TYR A 54 -13.14 -17.01 -21.72
N PRO A 55 -14.26 -17.07 -22.47
CA PRO A 55 -15.12 -18.26 -22.50
C PRO A 55 -14.39 -19.49 -23.07
N ASP A 56 -13.56 -19.30 -24.10
CA ASP A 56 -12.93 -20.41 -24.82
C ASP A 56 -11.60 -20.84 -24.18
N GLU A 57 -11.31 -22.15 -24.24
CA GLU A 57 -10.06 -22.70 -23.71
C GLU A 57 -8.78 -22.18 -24.39
N PRO A 58 -8.73 -21.98 -25.73
CA PRO A 58 -7.59 -21.34 -26.40
C PRO A 58 -7.31 -19.92 -25.90
N GLN A 59 -8.36 -19.14 -25.58
CA GLN A 59 -8.21 -17.79 -25.05
C GLN A 59 -7.67 -17.82 -23.60
N ARG A 60 -8.11 -18.80 -22.80
CA ARG A 60 -7.55 -19.05 -21.47
C ARG A 60 -6.09 -19.50 -21.53
N LEU A 61 -5.71 -20.34 -22.48
CA LEU A 61 -4.31 -20.72 -22.72
C LEU A 61 -3.43 -19.52 -23.07
N ALA A 62 -3.90 -18.63 -23.95
CA ALA A 62 -3.18 -17.40 -24.27
C ALA A 62 -2.97 -16.51 -23.02
N ARG A 63 -3.99 -16.40 -22.14
CA ARG A 63 -3.87 -15.70 -20.86
C ARG A 63 -2.85 -16.36 -19.92
N VAL A 64 -2.88 -17.68 -19.78
CA VAL A 64 -1.90 -18.43 -18.97
C VAL A 64 -0.48 -18.14 -19.45
N ASN A 65 -0.24 -18.16 -20.77
CA ASN A 65 1.08 -17.88 -21.33
C ASN A 65 1.54 -16.44 -21.04
N LEU A 66 0.63 -15.46 -21.09
CA LEU A 66 0.94 -14.08 -20.68
C LEU A 66 1.24 -13.98 -19.17
N MET A 67 0.59 -14.81 -18.35
CA MET A 67 0.80 -14.83 -16.90
C MET A 67 2.06 -15.60 -16.47
N LYS A 68 2.68 -16.39 -17.35
CA LYS A 68 3.98 -17.06 -17.12
C LYS A 68 5.18 -16.12 -17.24
N THR A 69 4.93 -14.86 -17.55
CA THR A 69 5.98 -13.84 -17.63
C THR A 69 6.52 -13.55 -16.22
N PRO A 70 7.83 -13.31 -16.02
CA PRO A 70 8.43 -13.14 -14.69
C PRO A 70 7.70 -12.11 -13.83
N ALA A 71 7.26 -11.02 -14.43
CA ALA A 71 6.55 -9.99 -13.69
C ALA A 71 5.09 -10.36 -13.37
N ALA A 72 4.40 -11.11 -14.23
CA ALA A 72 3.09 -11.65 -13.88
C ALA A 72 3.20 -12.71 -12.77
N ILE A 73 4.30 -13.45 -12.68
CA ILE A 73 4.61 -14.37 -11.57
C ILE A 73 4.90 -13.59 -10.26
N ILE A 74 5.61 -12.46 -10.35
CA ILE A 74 5.82 -11.55 -9.22
C ILE A 74 4.50 -10.93 -8.73
N MET A 75 3.53 -10.67 -9.62
CA MET A 75 2.26 -10.02 -9.25
C MET A 75 1.13 -10.99 -8.88
N GLY A 76 1.03 -12.14 -9.54
CA GLY A 76 0.00 -13.14 -9.28
C GLY A 76 0.53 -14.21 -8.33
N GLY A 77 1.50 -14.98 -8.80
CA GLY A 77 1.98 -16.14 -8.09
C GLY A 77 2.69 -17.15 -9.00
N PRO A 78 3.26 -18.21 -8.39
CA PRO A 78 3.84 -19.33 -9.12
C PRO A 78 2.74 -20.16 -9.78
N MET A 79 2.91 -20.44 -11.07
CA MET A 79 2.08 -21.40 -11.79
C MET A 79 2.61 -22.82 -11.56
N PHE A 80 1.80 -23.66 -10.91
CA PHE A 80 2.20 -25.03 -10.55
C PHE A 80 2.08 -26.05 -11.69
N GLY A 81 1.97 -25.62 -12.95
CA GLY A 81 2.19 -26.46 -14.14
C GLY A 81 1.13 -27.51 -14.46
N VAL A 82 0.03 -27.58 -13.69
CA VAL A 82 -1.00 -28.62 -13.83
C VAL A 82 -2.39 -27.96 -13.85
N ARG A 83 -3.17 -28.23 -14.91
CA ARG A 83 -4.56 -27.77 -15.10
C ARG A 83 -4.70 -26.24 -15.04
N GLU A 84 -3.76 -25.52 -15.65
CA GLU A 84 -3.65 -24.06 -15.57
C GLU A 84 -4.80 -23.30 -16.26
N THR A 85 -5.52 -23.94 -17.19
CA THR A 85 -6.72 -23.39 -17.84
C THR A 85 -7.99 -23.52 -16.98
N GLU A 86 -7.95 -24.32 -15.91
CA GLU A 86 -9.05 -24.42 -14.97
C GLU A 86 -9.19 -23.11 -14.20
N LEU A 87 -10.41 -22.60 -14.13
CA LEU A 87 -10.72 -21.34 -13.47
C LEU A 87 -10.26 -21.33 -12.00
N GLY A 88 -10.30 -22.47 -11.31
CA GLY A 88 -9.89 -22.56 -9.91
C GLY A 88 -8.39 -22.29 -9.73
N ALA A 89 -7.55 -22.88 -10.60
CA ALA A 89 -6.12 -22.65 -10.62
C ALA A 89 -5.78 -21.20 -11.00
N MET A 90 -6.50 -20.63 -11.98
CA MET A 90 -6.34 -19.21 -12.34
C MET A 90 -6.67 -18.27 -11.16
N MET A 91 -7.76 -18.53 -10.43
CA MET A 91 -8.14 -17.72 -9.27
C MET A 91 -7.12 -17.85 -8.13
N ALA A 92 -6.65 -19.06 -7.85
CA ALA A 92 -5.61 -19.28 -6.85
C ALA A 92 -4.29 -18.58 -7.21
N ASN A 93 -3.92 -18.56 -8.50
CA ASN A 93 -2.71 -17.91 -8.94
C ASN A 93 -2.83 -16.38 -8.96
N GLU A 94 -3.90 -15.82 -9.52
CA GLU A 94 -3.98 -14.37 -9.75
C GLU A 94 -4.52 -13.58 -8.55
N LEU A 95 -5.44 -14.15 -7.76
CA LEU A 95 -6.11 -13.40 -6.68
C LEU A 95 -5.46 -13.59 -5.32
N MET A 96 -4.77 -14.70 -5.08
CA MET A 96 -4.32 -15.06 -3.74
C MET A 96 -3.34 -14.04 -3.17
N LEU A 97 -2.36 -13.55 -3.93
CA LEU A 97 -1.45 -12.50 -3.47
C LEU A 97 -2.20 -11.20 -3.14
N THR A 98 -3.08 -10.75 -4.04
CA THR A 98 -3.86 -9.52 -3.86
C THR A 98 -4.70 -9.58 -2.58
N LEU A 99 -5.36 -10.72 -2.33
CA LEU A 99 -6.17 -10.94 -1.14
C LEU A 99 -5.31 -11.05 0.13
N ILE A 100 -4.16 -11.74 0.06
CA ILE A 100 -3.21 -11.81 1.16
C ILE A 100 -2.76 -10.41 1.56
N VAL A 101 -2.34 -9.59 0.61
CA VAL A 101 -1.85 -8.23 0.86
C VAL A 101 -2.99 -7.39 1.47
N ALA A 102 -4.17 -7.39 0.85
CA ALA A 102 -5.30 -6.59 1.33
C ALA A 102 -5.77 -7.00 2.73
N ALA A 103 -5.92 -8.30 3.00
CA ALA A 103 -6.30 -8.81 4.32
C ALA A 103 -5.19 -8.57 5.37
N SER A 104 -3.92 -8.71 5.00
CA SER A 104 -2.79 -8.41 5.89
C SER A 104 -2.75 -6.93 6.27
N ILE A 105 -2.98 -6.01 5.33
CA ILE A 105 -3.09 -4.57 5.61
C ILE A 105 -4.23 -4.30 6.60
N LEU A 106 -5.40 -4.92 6.40
CA LEU A 106 -6.52 -4.81 7.33
C LEU A 106 -6.12 -5.27 8.74
N SER A 107 -5.47 -6.43 8.86
CA SER A 107 -5.02 -6.98 10.13
C SER A 107 -3.99 -6.07 10.81
N ILE A 108 -2.97 -5.61 10.09
CA ILE A 108 -1.95 -4.68 10.60
C ILE A 108 -2.61 -3.40 11.13
N LEU A 109 -3.42 -2.73 10.31
CA LEU A 109 -4.07 -1.48 10.69
C LEU A 109 -5.04 -1.66 11.86
N THR A 110 -5.69 -2.82 11.97
CA THR A 110 -6.61 -3.11 13.08
C THR A 110 -5.85 -3.33 14.39
N VAL A 111 -4.76 -4.10 14.37
CA VAL A 111 -3.93 -4.30 15.57
C VAL A 111 -3.35 -2.97 16.05
N ILE A 112 -2.71 -2.18 15.18
CA ILE A 112 -2.11 -0.90 15.59
C ILE A 112 -3.16 0.09 16.10
N ARG A 113 -4.34 0.14 15.47
CA ARG A 113 -5.45 1.03 15.87
C ARG A 113 -5.93 0.78 17.30
N HIS A 114 -6.04 -0.49 17.70
CA HIS A 114 -6.53 -0.89 19.02
C HIS A 114 -5.41 -1.14 20.04
N THR A 115 -4.15 -0.82 19.69
CA THR A 115 -2.99 -0.89 20.58
C THR A 115 -2.28 0.46 20.60
N ARG A 116 -1.24 0.64 19.77
CA ARG A 116 -0.32 1.77 19.84
C ARG A 116 -0.96 3.11 19.48
N ALA A 117 -1.92 3.15 18.56
CA ALA A 117 -2.61 4.40 18.21
C ALA A 117 -3.46 4.95 19.36
N GLU A 118 -4.08 4.06 20.13
CA GLU A 118 -4.85 4.44 21.31
C GLU A 118 -3.94 4.87 22.48
N GLU A 119 -2.75 4.29 22.61
CA GLU A 119 -1.71 4.75 23.56
C GLU A 119 -1.24 6.15 23.20
N GLU A 120 -0.86 6.37 21.94
CA GLU A 120 -0.41 7.67 21.43
C GLU A 120 -1.47 8.78 21.59
N SER A 121 -2.76 8.42 21.49
CA SER A 121 -3.86 9.37 21.67
C SER A 121 -4.22 9.68 23.14
N GLY A 122 -3.60 8.99 24.11
CA GLY A 122 -3.96 9.08 25.54
C GLY A 122 -5.26 8.36 25.91
N ALA A 123 -6.08 7.93 24.94
CA ALA A 123 -7.34 7.21 25.21
C ALA A 123 -7.12 5.91 26.01
N ALA A 124 -5.98 5.26 25.80
CA ALA A 124 -5.61 4.07 26.55
C ALA A 124 -5.38 4.32 28.05
N GLU A 125 -4.96 5.52 28.46
CA GLU A 125 -4.77 5.87 29.88
C GLU A 125 -6.11 5.90 30.61
N LEU A 126 -7.12 6.51 29.97
CA LEU A 126 -8.49 6.54 30.49
C LEU A 126 -9.06 5.13 30.63
N VAL A 127 -8.81 4.25 29.66
CA VAL A 127 -9.26 2.86 29.73
C VAL A 127 -8.52 2.08 30.82
N LEU A 128 -7.21 2.26 30.97
CA LEU A 128 -6.41 1.61 32.01
C LEU A 128 -6.68 2.16 33.42
N SER A 129 -7.25 3.36 33.55
CA SER A 129 -7.74 3.88 34.84
C SER A 129 -8.99 3.14 35.35
N SER A 130 -9.64 2.34 34.49
CA SER A 130 -10.77 1.48 34.84
C SER A 130 -10.31 0.06 35.19
N VAL A 131 -11.25 -0.86 35.47
CA VAL A 131 -10.95 -2.27 35.83
C VAL A 131 -10.57 -3.08 34.59
N VAL A 132 -9.46 -2.73 33.95
CA VAL A 132 -8.92 -3.37 32.75
C VAL A 132 -7.50 -3.84 33.02
N GLY A 133 -7.21 -5.11 32.71
CA GLY A 133 -5.89 -5.70 32.90
C GLY A 133 -4.89 -5.23 31.84
N ARG A 134 -3.59 -5.27 32.20
CA ARG A 134 -2.48 -4.82 31.35
C ARG A 134 -2.49 -5.43 29.94
N TYR A 135 -2.75 -6.74 29.82
CA TYR A 135 -2.72 -7.46 28.54
C TYR A 135 -4.07 -7.45 27.80
N ALA A 136 -5.11 -6.83 28.37
CA ALA A 136 -6.45 -6.93 27.82
C ALA A 136 -6.57 -6.27 26.44
N ARG A 137 -5.83 -5.19 26.19
CA ARG A 137 -5.90 -4.43 24.92
C ARG A 137 -5.25 -5.18 23.77
N THR A 138 -4.00 -5.62 23.92
CA THR A 138 -3.30 -6.44 22.91
C THR A 138 -4.06 -7.74 22.64
N THR A 139 -4.55 -8.40 23.70
CA THR A 139 -5.34 -9.64 23.56
C THR A 139 -6.66 -9.39 22.83
N ALA A 140 -7.39 -8.34 23.17
CA ALA A 140 -8.64 -7.98 22.49
C ALA A 140 -8.40 -7.66 21.00
N ALA A 141 -7.33 -6.94 20.67
CA ALA A 141 -6.95 -6.62 19.29
C ALA A 141 -6.63 -7.90 18.48
N LEU A 142 -5.84 -8.81 19.04
CA LEU A 142 -5.50 -10.09 18.39
C LEU A 142 -6.71 -11.01 18.23
N ILE A 143 -7.59 -11.10 19.23
CA ILE A 143 -8.84 -11.87 19.13
C ILE A 143 -9.75 -11.26 18.06
N LEU A 144 -9.88 -9.94 18.00
CA LEU A 144 -10.68 -9.27 16.98
C LEU A 144 -10.15 -9.57 15.57
N VAL A 145 -8.84 -9.50 15.36
CA VAL A 145 -8.22 -9.84 14.08
C VAL A 145 -8.42 -11.32 13.73
N GLY A 146 -8.29 -12.22 14.71
CA GLY A 146 -8.62 -13.64 14.52
C GLY A 146 -10.08 -13.86 14.10
N ALA A 147 -11.02 -13.17 14.75
CA ALA A 147 -12.44 -13.24 14.43
C ALA A 147 -12.76 -12.68 13.03
N VAL A 148 -12.17 -11.53 12.66
CA VAL A 148 -12.33 -10.95 11.32
C VAL A 148 -11.79 -11.89 10.24
N ASN A 149 -10.62 -12.49 10.47
CA ASN A 149 -10.03 -13.46 9.55
C ASN A 149 -10.89 -14.74 9.46
N ALA A 150 -11.47 -15.22 10.56
CA ALA A 150 -12.40 -16.36 10.53
C ALA A 150 -13.67 -16.04 9.70
N VAL A 151 -14.24 -14.84 9.88
CA VAL A 151 -15.39 -14.39 9.08
C VAL A 151 -15.02 -14.26 7.60
N LEU A 152 -13.84 -13.71 7.27
CA LEU A 152 -13.33 -13.66 5.90
C LEU A 152 -13.20 -15.05 5.29
N THR A 153 -12.60 -16.01 6.01
CA THR A 153 -12.50 -17.40 5.55
C THR A 153 -13.86 -17.98 5.20
N VAL A 154 -14.84 -17.85 6.10
CA VAL A 154 -16.18 -18.40 5.89
C VAL A 154 -16.87 -17.73 4.71
N THR A 155 -16.90 -16.39 4.69
CA THR A 155 -17.62 -15.61 3.67
C THR A 155 -17.01 -15.79 2.28
N MET A 156 -15.68 -15.74 2.16
CA MET A 156 -14.97 -15.96 0.89
C MET A 156 -15.11 -17.41 0.40
N THR A 157 -15.06 -18.39 1.31
CA THR A 157 -15.26 -19.80 0.95
C THR A 157 -16.68 -20.04 0.44
N LEU A 158 -17.69 -19.50 1.14
CA LEU A 158 -19.08 -19.60 0.71
C LEU A 158 -19.30 -18.94 -0.65
N ALA A 159 -18.76 -17.72 -0.85
CA ALA A 159 -18.87 -16.97 -2.09
C ALA A 159 -18.33 -17.75 -3.31
N MET A 160 -17.11 -18.29 -3.22
CA MET A 160 -16.54 -19.08 -4.31
C MET A 160 -17.24 -20.45 -4.46
N SER A 161 -17.60 -21.12 -3.37
CA SER A 161 -18.32 -22.40 -3.48
C SER A 161 -19.69 -22.23 -4.16
N ALA A 162 -20.39 -21.13 -3.92
CA ALA A 162 -21.64 -20.77 -4.60
C ALA A 162 -21.44 -20.49 -6.10
N ALA A 163 -20.23 -20.09 -6.52
CA ALA A 163 -19.86 -19.89 -7.92
C ALA A 163 -19.46 -21.20 -8.65
N GLY A 164 -19.59 -22.35 -7.99
CA GLY A 164 -19.36 -23.69 -8.54
C GLY A 164 -17.95 -24.25 -8.30
N PHE A 165 -17.13 -23.61 -7.46
CA PHE A 165 -15.78 -24.10 -7.15
C PHE A 165 -15.81 -25.19 -6.07
N ARG A 166 -14.85 -26.13 -6.12
CA ARG A 166 -14.76 -27.22 -5.14
C ARG A 166 -14.52 -26.64 -3.73
N PHE A 167 -15.39 -26.98 -2.79
CA PHE A 167 -15.41 -26.42 -1.44
C PHE A 167 -14.06 -26.58 -0.71
N VAL A 168 -13.48 -27.78 -0.76
CA VAL A 168 -12.25 -28.09 -0.02
C VAL A 168 -11.04 -27.28 -0.51
N ASP A 169 -10.89 -27.10 -1.82
CA ASP A 169 -9.81 -26.26 -2.38
C ASP A 169 -10.04 -24.79 -2.07
N THR A 170 -11.28 -24.35 -2.19
CA THR A 170 -11.67 -22.98 -1.86
C THR A 170 -11.38 -22.65 -0.40
N LEU A 171 -11.74 -23.55 0.50
CA LEU A 171 -11.48 -23.42 1.93
C LEU A 171 -9.99 -23.35 2.22
N ALA A 172 -9.19 -24.21 1.57
CA ALA A 172 -7.73 -24.19 1.72
C ALA A 172 -7.12 -22.87 1.23
N MET A 173 -7.55 -22.36 0.08
CA MET A 173 -7.12 -21.06 -0.44
C MET A 173 -7.47 -19.93 0.54
N CYS A 174 -8.73 -19.88 1.02
CA CYS A 174 -9.19 -18.83 1.92
C CYS A 174 -8.54 -18.91 3.31
N LEU A 175 -8.30 -20.12 3.82
CA LEU A 175 -7.52 -20.35 5.05
C LEU A 175 -6.07 -19.91 4.89
N GLY A 176 -5.42 -20.21 3.75
CA GLY A 176 -4.07 -19.75 3.47
C GLY A 176 -3.99 -18.22 3.46
N VAL A 177 -4.94 -17.55 2.79
CA VAL A 177 -5.03 -16.08 2.75
C VAL A 177 -5.14 -15.48 4.15
N THR A 178 -6.07 -15.98 4.95
CA THR A 178 -6.38 -15.42 6.27
C THR A 178 -5.37 -15.82 7.34
N ALA A 179 -4.69 -16.96 7.19
CA ALA A 179 -3.58 -17.36 8.06
C ALA A 179 -2.37 -16.44 7.89
N VAL A 180 -2.03 -16.06 6.65
CA VAL A 180 -0.99 -15.05 6.39
C VAL A 180 -1.40 -13.69 6.95
N SER A 181 -2.66 -13.29 6.74
CA SER A 181 -3.22 -12.07 7.33
C SER A 181 -3.11 -12.05 8.85
N ALA A 182 -3.42 -13.16 9.53
CA ALA A 182 -3.26 -13.29 10.98
C ALA A 182 -1.78 -13.22 11.41
N LEU A 183 -0.86 -13.83 10.65
CA LEU A 183 0.58 -13.73 10.87
C LEU A 183 1.04 -12.26 10.84
N PHE A 184 0.61 -11.49 9.83
CA PHE A 184 0.94 -10.05 9.75
C PHE A 184 0.24 -9.21 10.82
N GLY A 185 -0.93 -9.63 11.30
CA GLY A 185 -1.52 -9.09 12.54
C GLY A 185 -0.62 -9.32 13.76
N ALA A 186 -0.01 -10.50 13.89
CA ALA A 186 0.95 -10.79 14.96
C ALA A 186 2.26 -10.00 14.79
N VAL A 187 2.76 -9.83 13.56
CA VAL A 187 3.89 -8.91 13.26
C VAL A 187 3.54 -7.50 13.72
N ALA A 188 2.34 -7.01 13.42
CA ALA A 188 1.89 -5.69 13.86
C ALA A 188 1.90 -5.57 15.39
N ALA A 189 1.47 -6.62 16.12
CA ALA A 189 1.54 -6.64 17.57
C ALA A 189 2.98 -6.55 18.09
N VAL A 190 3.94 -7.27 17.48
CA VAL A 190 5.36 -7.15 17.81
C VAL A 190 5.86 -5.72 17.56
N THR A 191 5.58 -5.16 16.37
CA THR A 191 6.02 -3.79 16.04
C THR A 191 5.38 -2.71 16.94
N ALA A 192 4.16 -2.94 17.42
CA ALA A 192 3.48 -2.05 18.37
C ALA A 192 4.19 -1.99 19.73
N GLN A 193 4.88 -3.07 20.12
CA GLN A 193 5.70 -3.10 21.34
C GLN A 193 7.07 -2.48 21.12
N LEU A 194 7.67 -2.70 19.94
CA LEU A 194 9.00 -2.20 19.60
C LEU A 194 9.05 -0.66 19.48
N TRP A 195 8.04 -0.02 18.86
CA TRP A 195 8.04 1.43 18.63
C TRP A 195 6.99 2.19 19.42
N ARG A 196 7.37 3.37 19.91
CA ARG A 196 6.47 4.33 20.58
C ARG A 196 5.48 5.03 19.63
N GLN A 197 5.81 5.24 18.36
CA GLN A 197 4.87 5.88 17.42
C GLN A 197 4.04 4.83 16.68
N ALA A 198 2.71 5.00 16.63
CA ALA A 198 1.82 4.13 15.87
C ALA A 198 2.14 4.15 14.37
N ARG A 199 2.55 5.31 13.85
CA ARG A 199 2.96 5.47 12.45
C ARG A 199 4.21 4.65 12.11
N THR A 200 5.23 4.66 12.97
CA THR A 200 6.46 3.88 12.74
C THR A 200 6.21 2.38 12.91
N ALA A 201 5.41 1.98 13.90
CA ALA A 201 5.00 0.59 14.07
C ALA A 201 4.24 0.07 12.84
N THR A 202 3.25 0.83 12.35
CA THR A 202 2.51 0.50 11.13
C THR A 202 3.46 0.39 9.93
N GLY A 203 4.34 1.38 9.75
CA GLY A 203 5.31 1.39 8.65
C GLY A 203 6.25 0.18 8.68
N ALA A 204 6.75 -0.20 9.86
CA ALA A 204 7.59 -1.38 10.02
C ALA A 204 6.85 -2.67 9.66
N ALA A 205 5.61 -2.86 10.15
CA ALA A 205 4.81 -4.05 9.82
C ALA A 205 4.49 -4.13 8.32
N MET A 206 4.15 -3.00 7.70
CA MET A 206 3.93 -2.90 6.25
C MET A 206 5.20 -3.18 5.45
N ALA A 207 6.36 -2.75 5.94
CA ALA A 207 7.65 -3.04 5.31
C ALA A 207 8.00 -4.54 5.37
N VAL A 208 7.71 -5.22 6.49
CA VAL A 208 7.86 -6.68 6.59
C VAL A 208 6.94 -7.40 5.60
N LEU A 209 5.69 -6.94 5.45
CA LEU A 209 4.75 -7.46 4.44
C LEU A 209 5.27 -7.27 3.01
N ALA A 210 5.74 -6.07 2.67
CA ALA A 210 6.31 -5.79 1.36
C ALA A 210 7.57 -6.64 1.10
N LEU A 211 8.46 -6.77 2.08
CA LEU A 211 9.65 -7.60 1.97
C LEU A 211 9.29 -9.07 1.75
N ALA A 212 8.30 -9.60 2.49
CA ALA A 212 7.82 -10.96 2.29
C ALA A 212 7.26 -11.17 0.87
N ALA A 213 6.53 -10.20 0.33
CA ALA A 213 6.01 -10.26 -1.04
C ALA A 213 7.13 -10.21 -2.09
N LEU A 214 8.19 -9.42 -1.86
CA LEU A 214 9.35 -9.34 -2.73
C LEU A 214 10.19 -10.62 -2.71
N VAL A 215 10.52 -11.13 -1.51
CA VAL A 215 11.28 -12.39 -1.35
C VAL A 215 10.54 -13.54 -2.03
N ARG A 216 9.22 -13.61 -1.86
CA ARG A 216 8.35 -14.55 -2.57
C ARG A 216 8.45 -14.35 -4.08
N GLY A 217 8.20 -13.14 -4.57
CA GLY A 217 8.19 -12.84 -6.01
C GLY A 217 9.51 -13.17 -6.70
N ILE A 218 10.64 -12.79 -6.11
CA ILE A 218 11.99 -13.13 -6.62
C ILE A 218 12.17 -14.64 -6.62
N GLY A 219 11.81 -15.31 -5.52
CA GLY A 219 11.95 -16.75 -5.41
C GLY A 219 11.10 -17.53 -6.42
N ASP A 220 9.90 -17.06 -6.71
CA ASP A 220 8.98 -17.71 -7.66
C ASP A 220 9.37 -17.45 -9.12
N VAL A 221 10.14 -16.39 -9.40
CA VAL A 221 10.75 -16.16 -10.73
C VAL A 221 11.94 -17.09 -10.98
N ILE A 222 12.72 -17.42 -9.94
CA ILE A 222 13.85 -18.35 -10.05
C ILE A 222 13.34 -19.77 -10.36
N ASP A 223 12.30 -20.20 -9.66
CA ASP A 223 11.64 -21.48 -9.89
C ASP A 223 10.13 -21.32 -9.68
N ASN A 224 9.38 -21.49 -10.76
CA ASN A 224 7.92 -21.36 -10.80
C ASN A 224 7.20 -22.39 -9.90
N SER A 225 7.89 -23.39 -9.38
CA SER A 225 7.34 -24.38 -8.43
C SER A 225 7.64 -24.05 -6.95
N GLY A 226 8.40 -22.97 -6.73
CA GLY A 226 8.82 -22.43 -5.45
C GLY A 226 10.27 -22.80 -5.12
N SER A 227 11.17 -21.83 -5.26
CA SER A 227 12.59 -21.99 -4.93
C SER A 227 12.85 -21.96 -3.41
N ALA A 228 14.04 -22.39 -3.00
CA ALA A 228 14.50 -22.26 -1.61
C ALA A 228 14.38 -20.83 -1.06
N LEU A 229 14.46 -19.81 -1.93
CA LEU A 229 14.28 -18.41 -1.56
C LEU A 229 12.81 -18.05 -1.28
N SER A 230 11.84 -18.53 -2.09
CA SER A 230 10.44 -18.22 -1.82
C SER A 230 9.94 -18.89 -0.54
N TRP A 231 10.54 -20.01 -0.13
CA TRP A 231 10.27 -20.66 1.16
C TRP A 231 10.60 -19.81 2.40
N PHE A 232 11.35 -18.71 2.28
CA PHE A 232 11.52 -17.74 3.39
C PHE A 232 10.33 -16.79 3.55
N SER A 233 9.39 -16.77 2.61
CA SER A 233 8.20 -15.92 2.70
C SER A 233 6.99 -16.69 3.22
N PRO A 234 6.30 -16.20 4.27
CA PRO A 234 5.04 -16.80 4.71
C PRO A 234 3.95 -16.73 3.62
N ILE A 235 4.04 -15.78 2.70
CA ILE A 235 3.11 -15.67 1.56
C ILE A 235 3.27 -16.89 0.64
N ALA A 236 4.51 -17.36 0.43
CA ALA A 236 4.76 -18.54 -0.38
C ALA A 236 4.20 -19.80 0.28
N TRP A 237 4.23 -19.93 1.61
CA TRP A 237 3.66 -21.11 2.31
C TRP A 237 2.17 -21.26 2.03
N ALA A 238 1.43 -20.15 2.02
CA ALA A 238 0.01 -20.17 1.66
C ALA A 238 -0.18 -20.61 0.19
N GLN A 239 0.62 -20.11 -0.74
CA GLN A 239 0.57 -20.54 -2.14
C GLN A 239 0.98 -22.02 -2.31
N GLN A 240 1.92 -22.51 -1.51
CA GLN A 240 2.36 -23.91 -1.49
C GLN A 240 1.33 -24.89 -0.92
N MET A 241 0.21 -24.39 -0.39
CA MET A 241 -0.97 -25.23 -0.17
C MET A 241 -1.57 -25.73 -1.49
N ARG A 242 -1.22 -25.11 -2.63
CA ARG A 242 -1.55 -25.57 -4.00
C ARG A 242 -3.03 -25.88 -4.19
N ALA A 243 -3.89 -25.02 -3.66
CA ALA A 243 -5.33 -25.12 -3.82
C ALA A 243 -5.71 -25.24 -5.30
N PHE A 244 -6.70 -26.10 -5.61
CA PHE A 244 -7.16 -26.45 -6.97
C PHE A 244 -6.17 -27.26 -7.83
N VAL A 245 -4.91 -27.41 -7.42
CA VAL A 245 -3.90 -28.17 -8.17
C VAL A 245 -3.59 -29.50 -7.50
N ALA A 246 -2.86 -29.46 -6.39
CA ALA A 246 -2.36 -30.61 -5.65
C ALA A 246 -2.34 -30.25 -4.15
N LEU A 247 -3.54 -30.24 -3.57
CA LEU A 247 -3.82 -29.67 -2.26
C LEU A 247 -2.91 -30.23 -1.16
N ARG A 248 -2.24 -29.34 -0.42
CA ARG A 248 -1.34 -29.64 0.70
C ARG A 248 -1.72 -28.81 1.93
N TRP A 249 -1.99 -29.49 3.05
CA TRP A 249 -2.38 -28.81 4.30
C TRP A 249 -1.22 -28.47 5.22
N TRP A 250 -0.09 -29.17 5.09
CA TRP A 250 1.03 -29.00 6.00
C TRP A 250 1.66 -27.59 6.03
N PRO A 251 1.71 -26.78 4.93
CA PRO A 251 2.25 -25.42 5.01
C PRO A 251 1.44 -24.50 5.94
N LEU A 252 0.16 -24.81 6.16
CA LEU A 252 -0.68 -24.10 7.13
C LEU A 252 -0.13 -24.21 8.55
N VAL A 253 0.48 -25.36 8.90
CA VAL A 253 1.07 -25.58 10.22
C VAL A 253 2.22 -24.60 10.46
N LEU A 254 3.04 -24.31 9.44
CA LEU A 254 4.11 -23.32 9.54
C LEU A 254 3.55 -21.91 9.81
N LEU A 255 2.49 -21.52 9.11
CA LEU A 255 1.83 -20.22 9.30
C LEU A 255 1.28 -20.08 10.72
N VAL A 256 0.59 -21.12 11.22
CA VAL A 256 0.05 -21.13 12.59
C VAL A 256 1.17 -21.08 13.62
N ALA A 257 2.21 -21.90 13.45
CA ALA A 257 3.34 -21.95 14.39
C ALA A 257 4.07 -20.61 14.50
N VAL A 258 4.38 -19.96 13.37
CA VAL A 258 5.01 -18.63 13.36
C VAL A 258 4.09 -17.56 13.94
N THR A 259 2.79 -17.61 13.65
CA THR A 259 1.82 -16.69 14.24
C THR A 259 1.81 -16.80 15.76
N VAL A 260 1.75 -18.01 16.31
CA VAL A 260 1.79 -18.26 17.76
C VAL A 260 3.11 -17.77 18.36
N ALA A 261 4.24 -18.02 17.71
CA ALA A 261 5.55 -17.56 18.15
C ALA A 261 5.63 -16.01 18.20
N LEU A 262 5.09 -15.33 17.19
CA LEU A 262 5.04 -13.86 17.15
C LEU A 262 4.09 -13.28 18.21
N VAL A 263 2.95 -13.92 18.47
CA VAL A 263 2.04 -13.52 19.56
C VAL A 263 2.72 -13.68 20.92
N ALA A 264 3.44 -14.80 21.13
CA ALA A 264 4.22 -15.01 22.36
C ALA A 264 5.34 -13.98 22.51
N LEU A 265 6.03 -13.63 21.41
CA LEU A 265 7.05 -12.57 21.40
C LEU A 265 6.45 -11.21 21.75
N ALA A 266 5.29 -10.87 21.18
CA ALA A 266 4.60 -9.61 21.51
C ALA A 266 4.23 -9.54 22.99
N ALA A 267 3.69 -10.62 23.56
CA ALA A 267 3.37 -10.70 25.00
C ALA A 267 4.62 -10.58 25.88
N TYR A 268 5.73 -11.21 25.48
CA TYR A 268 7.00 -11.11 26.18
C TYR A 268 7.57 -9.68 26.17
N LEU A 269 7.52 -9.00 25.02
CA LEU A 269 7.96 -7.61 24.88
C LEU A 269 7.09 -6.67 25.72
N GLU A 270 5.78 -6.87 25.68
CA GLU A 270 4.81 -6.07 26.45
C GLU A 270 5.05 -6.18 27.97
N ASN A 271 5.42 -7.37 28.47
CA ASN A 271 5.69 -7.57 29.90
C ASN A 271 6.90 -6.76 30.39
N ARG A 272 7.93 -6.62 29.55
CA ARG A 272 9.18 -5.90 29.88
C ARG A 272 9.08 -4.38 29.71
N ARG A 273 8.07 -3.88 28.99
CA ARG A 273 7.95 -2.47 28.62
C ARG A 273 7.06 -1.69 29.59
N GLN A 274 7.46 -0.47 29.94
CA GLN A 274 6.59 0.45 30.67
C GLN A 274 5.49 1.03 29.75
N TYR A 275 4.46 1.60 30.37
CA TYR A 275 3.38 2.26 29.64
C TYR A 275 3.91 3.48 28.88
N ASP A 276 3.39 3.70 27.67
CA ASP A 276 3.83 4.74 26.72
C ASP A 276 5.31 4.71 26.29
N ASP A 277 6.08 3.68 26.65
CA ASP A 277 7.45 3.51 26.15
C ASP A 277 7.49 2.66 24.85
N GLY A 278 8.65 2.50 24.23
CA GLY A 278 8.94 1.51 23.17
C GLY A 278 10.06 0.59 23.63
N THR A 279 10.11 -0.69 23.19
CA THR A 279 11.30 -1.52 23.49
C THR A 279 12.54 -0.98 22.80
N LEU A 280 12.39 -0.44 21.59
CA LEU A 280 13.46 0.31 20.95
C LEU A 280 13.44 1.73 21.53
N PRO A 281 14.58 2.22 22.04
CA PRO A 281 14.65 3.57 22.53
C PRO A 281 14.27 4.51 21.40
N SER A 282 13.31 5.39 21.69
CA SER A 282 13.13 6.57 20.85
C SER A 282 14.49 7.26 20.79
N THR A 283 14.88 7.71 19.60
CA THR A 283 16.12 8.49 19.51
C THR A 283 15.95 9.67 20.45
N GLY A 284 16.71 9.67 21.56
CA GLY A 284 16.65 10.73 22.54
C GLY A 284 17.13 12.05 21.92
N ASP A 285 17.17 13.09 22.75
CA ASP A 285 17.78 14.34 22.34
C ASP A 285 19.18 14.06 21.77
N ARG A 286 19.44 14.62 20.59
CA ARG A 286 20.74 14.60 19.94
C ARG A 286 21.30 16.01 20.06
N PRO A 287 22.07 16.33 21.12
CA PRO A 287 22.57 17.68 21.35
C PRO A 287 23.39 18.21 20.17
N ASP A 288 24.12 17.29 19.51
CA ASP A 288 24.97 17.59 18.36
C ASP A 288 24.25 17.48 17.01
N ALA A 289 22.93 17.28 16.99
CA ALA A 289 22.21 17.21 15.74
C ALA A 289 22.27 18.58 15.02
N PRO A 290 22.53 18.59 13.70
CA PRO A 290 22.54 19.83 12.95
C PRO A 290 21.17 20.49 13.06
N ALA A 291 21.17 21.77 13.47
CA ALA A 291 19.96 22.55 13.62
C ALA A 291 19.17 22.57 12.29
N ILE A 292 17.86 22.32 12.38
CA ILE A 292 16.97 22.40 11.22
C ILE A 292 16.81 23.87 10.83
N ARG A 293 17.53 24.29 9.80
CA ARG A 293 17.52 25.67 9.32
C ARG A 293 16.30 25.93 8.44
N GLY A 294 15.36 26.71 8.99
CA GLY A 294 14.21 27.22 8.25
C GLY A 294 13.15 26.17 7.94
N VAL A 295 12.06 26.69 7.36
CA VAL A 295 10.80 25.96 7.19
C VAL A 295 10.89 24.84 6.15
N LEU A 296 11.62 25.06 5.06
CA LEU A 296 11.84 24.04 4.04
C LEU A 296 12.59 22.84 4.62
N GLY A 297 13.65 23.10 5.41
CA GLY A 297 14.40 22.05 6.10
C GLY A 297 13.53 21.26 7.07
N LEU A 298 12.61 21.92 7.76
CA LEU A 298 11.64 21.27 8.64
C LEU A 298 10.69 20.36 7.86
N HIS A 299 10.09 20.85 6.77
CA HIS A 299 9.20 20.05 5.93
C HIS A 299 9.91 18.82 5.36
N LEU A 300 11.10 19.01 4.81
CA LEU A 300 11.93 17.92 4.29
C LEU A 300 12.22 16.89 5.39
N THR A 301 12.57 17.34 6.60
CA THR A 301 12.88 16.46 7.75
C THR A 301 11.70 15.62 8.20
N LEU A 302 10.54 16.24 8.31
CA LEU A 302 9.31 15.55 8.67
C LEU A 302 8.79 14.64 7.54
N GLN A 303 9.03 14.98 6.27
CA GLN A 303 8.58 14.18 5.11
C GLN A 303 9.54 13.04 4.75
N ARG A 304 10.76 12.97 5.32
CA ARG A 304 11.78 11.95 4.95
C ARG A 304 11.22 10.53 4.93
N GLY A 305 10.49 10.12 5.97
CA GLY A 305 9.90 8.78 6.03
C GLY A 305 8.88 8.50 4.92
N LEU A 306 8.05 9.50 4.59
CA LEU A 306 7.09 9.43 3.49
C LEU A 306 7.84 9.32 2.14
N THR A 307 8.85 10.18 1.91
CA THR A 307 9.64 10.19 0.68
C THR A 307 10.42 8.90 0.49
N VAL A 308 11.04 8.36 1.55
CA VAL A 308 11.78 7.08 1.47
C VAL A 308 10.82 5.92 1.18
N GLY A 309 9.69 5.84 1.89
CA GLY A 309 8.72 4.77 1.69
C GLY A 309 8.15 4.74 0.26
N TRP A 310 7.71 5.90 -0.23
CA TRP A 310 7.22 6.03 -1.61
C TRP A 310 8.33 5.87 -2.65
N GLY A 311 9.53 6.38 -2.38
CA GLY A 311 10.69 6.25 -3.26
C GLY A 311 11.09 4.79 -3.48
N VAL A 312 11.17 4.00 -2.40
CA VAL A 312 11.42 2.55 -2.50
C VAL A 312 10.27 1.86 -3.25
N GLY A 313 9.01 2.17 -2.92
CA GLY A 313 7.86 1.57 -3.58
C GLY A 313 7.80 1.84 -5.09
N LEU A 314 8.04 3.10 -5.51
CA LEU A 314 8.05 3.48 -6.91
C LEU A 314 9.28 2.97 -7.66
N PHE A 315 10.45 2.91 -7.03
CA PHE A 315 11.64 2.29 -7.61
C PHE A 315 11.41 0.81 -7.90
N LEU A 316 10.88 0.07 -6.92
CA LEU A 316 10.59 -1.37 -7.08
C LEU A 316 9.44 -1.62 -8.05
N GLY A 317 8.39 -0.79 -8.01
CA GLY A 317 7.30 -0.84 -8.98
C GLY A 317 7.78 -0.55 -10.40
N GLY A 318 8.68 0.44 -10.55
CA GLY A 318 9.36 0.70 -11.81
C GLY A 318 10.15 -0.51 -12.28
N LEU A 319 10.98 -1.10 -11.41
CA LEU A 319 11.78 -2.28 -11.74
C LEU A 319 10.91 -3.46 -12.20
N ALA A 320 9.79 -3.70 -11.52
CA ALA A 320 8.81 -4.70 -11.93
C ALA A 320 8.23 -4.39 -13.31
N PHE A 321 7.73 -3.17 -13.56
CA PHE A 321 7.20 -2.76 -14.87
C PHE A 321 8.24 -2.89 -15.99
N GLY A 322 9.46 -2.41 -15.75
CA GLY A 322 10.55 -2.48 -16.72
C GLY A 322 10.86 -3.94 -17.10
N SER A 323 10.92 -4.82 -16.11
CA SER A 323 11.18 -6.25 -16.34
C SER A 323 10.09 -6.97 -17.16
N MET A 324 8.87 -6.41 -17.25
CA MET A 324 7.81 -6.98 -18.10
C MET A 324 8.05 -6.69 -19.58
N THR A 325 8.92 -5.74 -19.92
CA THR A 325 8.99 -5.23 -21.29
C THR A 325 9.34 -6.31 -22.30
N LYS A 326 10.40 -7.09 -22.04
CA LYS A 326 10.78 -8.20 -22.91
C LYS A 326 9.64 -9.21 -23.07
N SER A 327 9.00 -9.57 -21.96
CA SER A 327 7.85 -10.46 -21.98
C SER A 327 6.65 -9.95 -22.78
N LEU A 328 6.41 -8.64 -22.77
CA LEU A 328 5.35 -8.03 -23.59
C LEU A 328 5.70 -8.05 -25.08
N ILE A 329 6.97 -7.83 -25.42
CA ILE A 329 7.48 -7.92 -26.78
C ILE A 329 7.37 -9.37 -27.29
N ASP A 330 7.85 -10.34 -26.52
CA ASP A 330 7.76 -11.77 -26.85
C ASP A 330 6.30 -12.21 -27.00
N ALA A 331 5.40 -11.73 -26.13
CA ALA A 331 3.97 -12.04 -26.22
C ALA A 331 3.30 -11.43 -27.47
N ALA A 332 3.84 -10.35 -28.01
CA ALA A 332 3.32 -9.72 -29.21
C ALA A 332 3.53 -10.56 -30.47
N GLU A 333 4.55 -11.43 -30.49
CA GLU A 333 4.77 -12.36 -31.61
C GLU A 333 3.60 -13.34 -31.81
N THR A 334 2.86 -13.62 -30.74
CA THR A 334 1.77 -14.61 -30.74
C THR A 334 0.38 -13.99 -30.55
N ASN A 335 0.30 -12.68 -30.28
CA ASN A 335 -0.95 -11.98 -30.00
C ASN A 335 -1.10 -10.76 -30.92
N GLU A 336 -1.99 -10.87 -31.92
CA GLU A 336 -2.23 -9.83 -32.92
C GLU A 336 -2.60 -8.46 -32.33
N LEU A 337 -3.26 -8.44 -31.17
CA LEU A 337 -3.66 -7.19 -30.50
C LEU A 337 -2.42 -6.48 -29.93
N LEU A 338 -1.55 -7.22 -29.25
CA LEU A 338 -0.28 -6.70 -28.76
C LEU A 338 0.65 -6.31 -29.92
N ALA A 339 0.70 -7.13 -30.98
CA ALA A 339 1.45 -6.83 -32.20
C ALA A 339 1.01 -5.50 -32.83
N ARG A 340 -0.30 -5.27 -32.92
CA ARG A 340 -0.86 -4.04 -33.48
C ARG A 340 -0.53 -2.80 -32.62
N VAL A 341 -0.57 -2.93 -31.30
CA VAL A 341 -0.20 -1.82 -30.39
C VAL A 341 1.29 -1.49 -30.51
N LEU A 342 2.16 -2.50 -30.50
CA LEU A 342 3.61 -2.34 -30.68
C LEU A 342 3.97 -1.83 -32.07
N ALA A 343 3.25 -2.24 -33.12
CA ALA A 343 3.48 -1.75 -34.47
C ALA A 343 3.17 -0.25 -34.64
N VAL A 344 2.21 0.29 -33.88
CA VAL A 344 1.79 1.70 -33.96
C VAL A 344 2.64 2.60 -33.07
N GLN A 345 2.96 2.18 -31.84
CA GLN A 345 3.61 3.04 -30.84
C GLN A 345 5.06 2.64 -30.50
N GLY A 346 5.52 1.49 -31.00
CA GLY A 346 6.81 0.91 -30.61
C GLY A 346 6.89 0.58 -29.11
N ASN A 347 8.09 0.24 -28.66
CA ASN A 347 8.37 0.01 -27.23
C ASN A 347 8.14 1.28 -26.40
N ASP A 348 8.27 2.45 -27.02
CA ASP A 348 8.11 3.74 -26.34
C ASP A 348 6.68 3.99 -25.86
N GLY A 349 5.65 3.55 -26.58
CA GLY A 349 4.27 3.63 -26.10
C GLY A 349 4.03 2.80 -24.83
N VAL A 350 4.65 1.61 -24.76
CA VAL A 350 4.59 0.75 -23.57
C VAL A 350 5.28 1.43 -22.39
N TYR A 351 6.48 1.97 -22.61
CA TYR A 351 7.22 2.72 -21.60
C TYR A 351 6.47 3.96 -21.09
N THR A 352 5.82 4.70 -22.00
CA THR A 352 4.99 5.85 -21.65
C THR A 352 3.85 5.43 -20.73
N THR A 353 3.13 4.37 -21.09
CA THR A 353 2.01 3.86 -20.29
C THR A 353 2.47 3.39 -18.90
N MET A 354 3.57 2.65 -18.83
CA MET A 354 4.17 2.22 -17.55
C MET A 354 4.58 3.41 -16.68
N THR A 355 5.19 4.43 -17.28
CA THR A 355 5.63 5.63 -16.57
C THR A 355 4.44 6.48 -16.11
N GLN A 356 3.36 6.54 -16.90
CA GLN A 356 2.09 7.17 -16.52
C GLN A 356 1.48 6.49 -15.29
N PHE A 357 1.54 5.16 -15.17
CA PHE A 357 1.08 4.46 -13.96
C PHE A 357 1.90 4.83 -12.72
N LEU A 358 3.23 4.89 -12.86
CA LEU A 358 4.12 5.31 -11.78
C LEU A 358 3.89 6.77 -11.38
N ALA A 359 3.68 7.65 -12.36
CA ALA A 359 3.36 9.07 -12.14
C ALA A 359 1.99 9.26 -11.47
N ALA A 360 0.98 8.49 -11.85
CA ALA A 360 -0.32 8.50 -11.20
C ALA A 360 -0.22 8.09 -9.72
N ALA A 361 0.62 7.09 -9.40
CA ALA A 361 0.93 6.74 -8.02
C ALA A 361 1.69 7.87 -7.28
N ALA A 362 2.65 8.53 -7.94
CA ALA A 362 3.37 9.67 -7.37
C ALA A 362 2.46 10.89 -7.08
N CYS A 363 1.32 11.04 -7.76
CA CYS A 363 0.33 12.07 -7.43
C CYS A 363 -0.22 11.90 -6.00
N ALA A 364 -0.42 10.67 -5.54
CA ALA A 364 -0.88 10.39 -4.17
C ALA A 364 0.19 10.79 -3.12
N TYR A 365 1.48 10.61 -3.42
CA TYR A 365 2.56 11.13 -2.59
C TYR A 365 2.51 12.66 -2.49
N VAL A 366 2.41 13.36 -3.63
CA VAL A 366 2.36 14.83 -3.67
C VAL A 366 1.20 15.37 -2.84
N VAL A 367 0.00 14.82 -3.04
CA VAL A 367 -1.19 15.19 -2.26
C VAL A 367 -0.97 14.93 -0.78
N SER A 368 -0.46 13.77 -0.40
CA SER A 368 -0.20 13.41 1.01
C SER A 368 0.83 14.33 1.65
N ALA A 369 1.88 14.70 0.91
CA ALA A 369 2.94 15.58 1.38
C ALA A 369 2.44 17.01 1.64
N VAL A 370 1.62 17.56 0.73
CA VAL A 370 1.06 18.92 0.86
C VAL A 370 -0.07 18.97 1.88
N LEU A 371 -0.98 17.98 1.90
CA LEU A 371 -2.08 17.91 2.87
C LEU A 371 -1.58 17.73 4.32
N ARG A 372 -0.30 17.39 4.53
CA ARG A 372 0.26 17.38 5.89
C ARG A 372 0.15 18.75 6.55
N VAL A 373 0.25 19.85 5.81
CA VAL A 373 0.02 21.21 6.34
C VAL A 373 -1.37 21.33 6.98
N TYR A 374 -2.39 20.76 6.34
CA TYR A 374 -3.75 20.75 6.87
C TYR A 374 -3.90 19.83 8.09
N ALA A 375 -3.19 18.71 8.13
CA ALA A 375 -3.14 17.85 9.31
C ALA A 375 -2.42 18.53 10.49
N ASP A 376 -1.34 19.26 10.22
CA ASP A 376 -0.57 20.01 11.20
C ASP A 376 -1.43 21.14 11.81
N GLU A 377 -2.25 21.81 10.99
CA GLU A 377 -3.30 22.76 11.45
C GLU A 377 -4.31 22.08 12.38
N LEU A 378 -4.91 20.96 11.97
CA LEU A 378 -5.92 20.27 12.80
C LEU A 378 -5.36 19.74 14.13
N SER A 379 -4.07 19.47 14.19
CA SER A 379 -3.38 18.99 15.39
C SER A 379 -2.87 20.12 16.30
N GLY A 380 -2.95 21.38 15.86
CA GLY A 380 -2.36 22.54 16.55
C GLY A 380 -0.83 22.64 16.48
N THR A 381 -0.14 21.64 15.90
CA THR A 381 1.34 21.67 15.81
C THR A 381 1.86 22.75 14.87
N GLY A 382 1.07 23.13 13.86
CA GLY A 382 1.40 24.23 12.95
C GLY A 382 1.48 25.60 13.65
N GLU A 383 0.75 25.80 14.75
CA GLU A 383 0.73 27.07 15.49
C GLU A 383 2.09 27.37 16.13
N ALA A 384 2.78 26.35 16.65
CA ALA A 384 4.12 26.50 17.23
C ALA A 384 5.12 27.08 16.22
N VAL A 385 4.98 26.75 14.93
CA VAL A 385 5.83 27.29 13.87
C VAL A 385 5.39 28.70 13.46
N LEU A 386 4.08 28.94 13.36
CA LEU A 386 3.50 30.22 12.96
C LEU A 386 3.61 31.30 14.06
N ALA A 387 3.82 30.91 15.31
CA ALA A 387 4.15 31.82 16.41
C ALA A 387 5.56 32.43 16.25
N GLY A 388 6.44 31.79 15.46
CA GLY A 388 7.73 32.35 15.08
C GLY A 388 7.64 33.38 13.95
N ALA A 389 8.79 33.88 13.49
CA ALA A 389 8.88 34.83 12.38
C ALA A 389 8.70 34.17 10.99
N VAL A 390 7.64 33.37 10.82
CA VAL A 390 7.32 32.64 9.59
C VAL A 390 5.97 33.11 9.04
N SER A 391 5.96 33.64 7.81
CA SER A 391 4.69 33.99 7.16
C SER A 391 3.92 32.73 6.71
N ARG A 392 2.59 32.77 6.80
CA ARG A 392 1.69 31.71 6.30
C ARG A 392 1.97 31.36 4.83
N TRP A 393 2.25 32.36 4.00
CA TRP A 393 2.67 32.17 2.60
C TRP A 393 3.92 31.29 2.49
N ARG A 394 4.96 31.59 3.27
CA ARG A 394 6.22 30.83 3.27
C ARG A 394 6.02 29.42 3.83
N TRP A 395 5.13 29.25 4.82
CA TRP A 395 4.76 27.94 5.37
C TRP A 395 4.18 27.01 4.30
N LEU A 396 3.16 27.47 3.55
CA LEU A 396 2.54 26.66 2.49
C LEU A 396 3.47 26.44 1.29
N LEU A 397 4.13 27.50 0.80
CA LEU A 397 5.01 27.36 -0.37
C LEU A 397 6.21 26.45 -0.12
N SER A 398 6.77 26.47 1.09
CA SER A 398 7.86 25.56 1.43
C SER A 398 7.41 24.11 1.55
N ALA A 399 6.15 23.86 1.94
CA ALA A 399 5.57 22.52 1.89
C ALA A 399 5.41 22.01 0.45
N VAL A 400 4.94 22.86 -0.47
CA VAL A 400 4.86 22.56 -1.90
C VAL A 400 6.25 22.30 -2.49
N ALA A 401 7.23 23.15 -2.18
CA ALA A 401 8.60 22.97 -2.62
C ALA A 401 9.22 21.67 -2.09
N ALA A 402 9.00 21.31 -0.82
CA ALA A 402 9.45 20.04 -0.25
C ALA A 402 8.78 18.84 -0.94
N ALA A 403 7.46 18.91 -1.20
CA ALA A 403 6.73 17.89 -1.93
C ALA A 403 7.25 17.72 -3.36
N MET A 404 7.61 18.82 -4.04
CA MET A 404 8.19 18.78 -5.39
C MET A 404 9.60 18.20 -5.41
N LEU A 405 10.45 18.55 -4.45
CA LEU A 405 11.78 17.92 -4.33
C LEU A 405 11.65 16.42 -4.11
N GLY A 406 10.73 15.99 -3.24
CA GLY A 406 10.41 14.58 -3.05
C GLY A 406 9.87 13.93 -4.31
N ALA A 407 8.91 14.55 -4.99
CA ALA A 407 8.31 14.03 -6.22
C ALA A 407 9.34 13.84 -7.33
N THR A 408 10.28 14.77 -7.49
CA THR A 408 11.40 14.65 -8.43
C THR A 408 12.27 13.45 -8.09
N LEU A 409 12.66 13.28 -6.82
CA LEU A 409 13.44 12.11 -6.38
C LEU A 409 12.68 10.79 -6.63
N LEU A 410 11.37 10.78 -6.38
CA LEU A 410 10.50 9.64 -6.62
C LEU A 410 10.44 9.28 -8.10
N MET A 411 10.27 10.27 -8.99
CA MET A 411 10.21 10.01 -10.44
C MET A 411 11.57 9.60 -11.03
N VAL A 412 12.68 10.14 -10.50
CA VAL A 412 14.03 9.65 -10.82
C VAL A 412 14.16 8.20 -10.39
N GLY A 413 13.76 7.85 -9.16
CA GLY A 413 13.77 6.47 -8.68
C GLY A 413 12.87 5.55 -9.51
N ALA A 414 11.65 5.98 -9.84
CA ALA A 414 10.70 5.22 -10.66
C ALA A 414 11.25 4.96 -12.07
N GLY A 415 11.78 6.00 -12.72
CA GLY A 415 12.39 5.91 -14.05
C GLY A 415 13.67 5.08 -14.05
N LEU A 416 14.52 5.19 -13.03
CA LEU A 416 15.69 4.33 -12.84
C LEU A 416 15.29 2.86 -12.65
N GLY A 417 14.29 2.58 -11.81
CA GLY A 417 13.77 1.24 -11.63
C GLY A 417 13.27 0.66 -12.95
N ASN A 418 12.39 1.39 -13.64
CA ASN A 418 11.85 1.01 -14.95
C ASN A 418 12.95 0.80 -16.00
N GLY A 419 13.91 1.72 -16.03
CA GLY A 419 15.14 1.67 -16.81
C GLY A 419 15.96 0.41 -16.57
N LEU A 420 16.26 0.10 -15.31
CA LEU A 420 17.03 -1.09 -14.94
C LEU A 420 16.28 -2.38 -15.30
N GLY A 421 14.97 -2.44 -15.02
CA GLY A 421 14.14 -3.59 -15.37
C GLY A 421 14.12 -3.86 -16.88
N ALA A 422 13.92 -2.82 -17.69
CA ALA A 422 13.87 -2.94 -19.15
C ALA A 422 15.26 -3.13 -19.77
N GLY A 423 16.22 -2.29 -19.40
CA GLY A 423 17.57 -2.29 -19.97
C GLY A 423 18.34 -3.58 -19.67
N LEU A 424 18.21 -4.15 -18.47
CA LEU A 424 18.84 -5.42 -18.13
C LEU A 424 18.19 -6.61 -18.85
N THR A 425 16.87 -6.58 -19.04
CA THR A 425 16.16 -7.69 -19.71
C THR A 425 16.35 -7.68 -21.23
N LEU A 426 16.42 -6.50 -21.83
CA LEU A 426 16.62 -6.30 -23.27
C LEU A 426 18.10 -6.27 -23.69
N GLY A 427 19.02 -6.09 -22.74
CA GLY A 427 20.44 -5.90 -23.04
C GLY A 427 20.77 -4.50 -23.58
N GLU A 428 19.91 -3.52 -23.34
CA GLU A 428 20.01 -2.14 -23.85
C GLU A 428 20.26 -1.14 -22.71
N PRO A 429 21.52 -0.88 -22.32
CA PRO A 429 21.82 0.00 -21.19
C PRO A 429 21.39 1.45 -21.42
N ALA A 430 21.29 1.90 -22.67
CA ALA A 430 20.79 3.25 -23.01
C ALA A 430 19.34 3.48 -22.54
N THR A 431 18.54 2.42 -22.47
CA THR A 431 17.14 2.45 -22.00
C THR A 431 17.05 2.87 -20.52
N ILE A 432 18.09 2.62 -19.72
CA ILE A 432 18.15 3.05 -18.31
C ILE A 432 18.10 4.57 -18.21
N VAL A 433 18.96 5.26 -18.98
CA VAL A 433 19.03 6.73 -18.99
C VAL A 433 17.76 7.30 -19.62
N LYS A 434 17.30 6.70 -20.74
CA LYS A 434 16.08 7.12 -21.43
C LYS A 434 14.85 7.14 -20.51
N LEU A 435 14.62 6.06 -19.76
CA LEU A 435 13.46 5.96 -18.86
C LEU A 435 13.61 6.80 -17.60
N THR A 436 14.84 7.01 -17.12
CA THR A 436 15.10 7.95 -16.02
C THR A 436 14.76 9.39 -16.42
N VAL A 437 15.17 9.81 -17.62
CA VAL A 437 14.84 11.14 -18.16
C VAL A 437 13.34 11.24 -18.47
N ALA A 438 12.71 10.18 -18.99
CA ALA A 438 11.27 10.13 -19.19
C ALA A 438 10.50 10.37 -17.87
N GLY A 439 10.95 9.78 -16.76
CA GLY A 439 10.37 10.02 -15.44
C GLY A 439 10.37 11.50 -15.05
N LEU A 440 11.44 12.24 -15.35
CA LEU A 440 11.52 13.68 -15.07
C LEU A 440 10.51 14.51 -15.87
N ALA A 441 10.09 14.05 -17.05
CA ALA A 441 9.09 14.75 -17.85
C ALA A 441 7.71 14.82 -17.17
N PHE A 442 7.43 13.97 -16.18
CA PHE A 442 6.19 13.99 -15.40
C PHE A 442 6.21 14.97 -14.21
N VAL A 443 7.36 15.57 -13.89
CA VAL A 443 7.47 16.51 -12.76
C VAL A 443 6.54 17.73 -12.91
N PRO A 444 6.39 18.36 -14.10
CA PRO A 444 5.40 19.42 -14.31
C PRO A 444 3.96 18.99 -14.02
N ALA A 445 3.57 17.78 -14.41
CA ALA A 445 2.25 17.23 -14.11
C ALA A 445 2.03 17.10 -12.60
N LEU A 446 3.05 16.63 -11.87
CA LEU A 446 3.03 16.55 -10.40
C LEU A 446 2.98 17.94 -9.75
N ALA A 447 3.58 18.96 -10.36
CA ALA A 447 3.51 20.35 -9.89
C ALA A 447 2.08 20.91 -9.97
N VAL A 448 1.33 20.57 -11.01
CA VAL A 448 -0.10 20.95 -11.11
C VAL A 448 -0.89 20.34 -9.96
N VAL A 449 -0.68 19.04 -9.69
CA VAL A 449 -1.33 18.34 -8.56
C VAL A 449 -0.93 18.94 -7.21
N ALA A 450 0.34 19.33 -7.04
CA ALA A 450 0.81 20.01 -5.83
C ALA A 450 0.12 21.36 -5.63
N GLY A 451 -0.08 22.13 -6.71
CA GLY A 451 -0.84 23.38 -6.68
C GLY A 451 -2.30 23.16 -6.29
N VAL A 452 -2.97 22.16 -6.86
CA VAL A 452 -4.35 21.80 -6.49
C VAL A 452 -4.43 21.37 -5.03
N ALA A 453 -3.47 20.59 -4.54
CA ALA A 453 -3.40 20.20 -3.14
C ALA A 453 -3.19 21.43 -2.22
N ALA A 454 -2.33 22.37 -2.60
CA ALA A 454 -2.12 23.61 -1.86
C ALA A 454 -3.40 24.45 -1.82
N LEU A 455 -4.14 24.53 -2.92
CA LEU A 455 -5.43 25.20 -2.98
C LEU A 455 -6.44 24.52 -2.05
N ALA A 456 -6.50 23.19 -2.05
CA ALA A 456 -7.35 22.40 -1.17
C ALA A 456 -7.07 22.66 0.32
N VAL A 457 -5.80 22.79 0.71
CA VAL A 457 -5.38 23.22 2.06
C VAL A 457 -5.90 24.64 2.35
N ALA A 458 -5.69 25.57 1.41
CA ALA A 458 -6.10 26.96 1.58
C ALA A 458 -7.62 27.11 1.78
N VAL A 459 -8.45 26.34 1.06
CA VAL A 459 -9.92 26.37 1.17
C VAL A 459 -10.51 25.44 2.26
N ARG A 460 -9.68 24.72 3.04
CA ARG A 460 -10.12 23.70 4.03
C ARG A 460 -10.93 22.54 3.43
N ARG A 461 -10.65 22.14 2.19
CA ARG A 461 -11.36 21.04 1.51
C ARG A 461 -10.36 19.97 1.03
N PRO A 462 -9.78 19.17 1.94
CA PRO A 462 -8.76 18.18 1.57
C PRO A 462 -9.25 17.14 0.55
N TRP A 463 -10.57 16.91 0.46
CA TRP A 463 -11.18 16.00 -0.52
C TRP A 463 -10.93 16.44 -1.97
N VAL A 464 -10.76 17.74 -2.24
CA VAL A 464 -10.49 18.27 -3.59
C VAL A 464 -9.16 17.76 -4.12
N ALA A 465 -8.14 17.67 -3.26
CA ALA A 465 -6.84 17.16 -3.64
C ALA A 465 -6.91 15.67 -4.04
N TRP A 466 -7.68 14.87 -3.29
CA TRP A 466 -7.90 13.46 -3.62
C TRP A 466 -8.78 13.26 -4.86
N ALA A 467 -9.77 14.13 -5.07
CA ALA A 467 -10.57 14.12 -6.29
C ALA A 467 -9.71 14.31 -7.55
N ALA A 468 -8.67 15.14 -7.50
CA ALA A 468 -7.73 15.29 -8.60
C ALA A 468 -6.93 14.00 -8.88
N VAL A 469 -6.50 13.28 -7.84
CA VAL A 469 -5.83 11.98 -8.01
C VAL A 469 -6.80 10.95 -8.58
N THR A 470 -8.02 10.87 -8.05
CA THR A 470 -9.07 9.99 -8.57
C THR A 470 -9.35 10.29 -10.05
N PHE A 471 -9.43 11.56 -10.42
CA PHE A 471 -9.62 11.97 -11.79
C PHE A 471 -8.49 11.48 -12.71
N ILE A 472 -7.22 11.67 -12.33
CA ILE A 472 -6.07 11.19 -13.09
C ILE A 472 -6.13 9.67 -13.29
N VAL A 473 -6.40 8.92 -12.21
CA VAL A 473 -6.50 7.45 -12.25
C VAL A 473 -7.68 7.02 -13.15
N VAL A 474 -8.89 7.56 -12.94
CA VAL A 474 -10.06 7.20 -13.74
C VAL A 474 -9.84 7.55 -15.21
N SER A 475 -9.29 8.72 -15.50
CA SER A 475 -8.95 9.12 -16.87
C SER A 475 -7.96 8.17 -17.53
N LEU A 476 -6.92 7.74 -16.79
CA LEU A 476 -5.86 6.88 -17.32
C LEU A 476 -6.33 5.43 -17.53
N TYR A 477 -7.02 4.84 -16.55
CA TYR A 477 -7.40 3.43 -16.58
C TYR A 477 -8.77 3.17 -17.23
N LEU A 478 -9.73 4.05 -16.99
CA LEU A 478 -11.12 3.87 -17.38
C LEU A 478 -11.56 4.84 -18.49
N GLY A 479 -10.72 5.80 -18.89
CA GLY A 479 -11.10 6.85 -19.84
C GLY A 479 -11.65 6.30 -21.16
N ALA A 480 -10.92 5.37 -21.77
CA ALA A 480 -11.34 4.69 -22.99
C ALA A 480 -12.56 3.78 -22.74
N LEU A 481 -12.59 3.08 -21.60
CA LEU A 481 -13.67 2.15 -21.25
C LEU A 481 -15.01 2.86 -21.01
N LEU A 482 -14.97 3.99 -20.33
CA LEU A 482 -16.13 4.85 -20.04
C LEU A 482 -16.49 5.78 -21.20
N ARG A 483 -15.69 5.76 -22.29
CA ARG A 483 -15.84 6.65 -23.45
C ARG A 483 -15.96 8.13 -23.04
N LEU A 484 -15.08 8.57 -22.14
CA LEU A 484 -15.07 9.95 -21.67
C LEU A 484 -14.80 10.91 -22.85
N PRO A 485 -15.38 12.12 -22.83
CA PRO A 485 -15.14 13.09 -23.88
C PRO A 485 -13.65 13.51 -23.89
N GLN A 486 -13.10 13.73 -25.09
CA GLN A 486 -11.66 13.96 -25.27
C GLN A 486 -11.11 15.13 -24.44
N TRP A 487 -11.84 16.26 -24.37
CA TRP A 487 -11.44 17.41 -23.55
C TRP A 487 -11.19 17.05 -22.08
N LEU A 488 -11.87 16.02 -21.56
CA LEU A 488 -11.73 15.55 -20.19
C LEU A 488 -10.48 14.67 -20.05
N LEU A 489 -10.18 13.82 -21.04
CA LEU A 489 -8.93 13.07 -21.06
C LEU A 489 -7.72 14.01 -21.20
N ASP A 490 -7.88 15.03 -22.06
CA ASP A 490 -6.87 16.04 -22.33
C ASP A 490 -6.61 16.97 -21.13
N ALA A 491 -7.55 17.08 -20.21
CA ALA A 491 -7.37 17.83 -18.97
C ALA A 491 -6.44 17.12 -17.96
N SER A 492 -6.17 15.83 -18.14
CA SER A 492 -5.28 15.07 -17.25
C SER A 492 -3.81 15.47 -17.46
N PRO A 493 -3.12 16.05 -16.46
CA PRO A 493 -1.72 16.45 -16.62
C PRO A 493 -0.80 15.26 -16.90
N VAL A 494 -1.08 14.11 -16.29
CA VAL A 494 -0.32 12.87 -16.51
C VAL A 494 -0.59 12.28 -17.91
N GLY A 495 -1.84 12.37 -18.40
CA GLY A 495 -2.21 11.88 -19.72
C GLY A 495 -1.56 12.68 -20.86
N GLN A 496 -1.41 13.99 -20.67
CA GLN A 496 -0.72 14.89 -21.61
C GLN A 496 0.80 14.68 -21.65
N THR A 497 1.39 13.99 -20.68
CA THR A 497 2.82 13.64 -20.71
C THR A 497 3.00 12.29 -21.38
N THR A 498 3.57 12.30 -22.59
CA THR A 498 3.75 11.11 -23.44
C THR A 498 5.20 10.65 -23.55
N ALA A 499 6.05 10.98 -22.56
CA ALA A 499 7.46 10.59 -22.58
C ALA A 499 7.63 9.09 -22.21
N PRO A 500 8.51 8.34 -22.90
CA PRO A 500 9.49 8.80 -23.89
C PRO A 500 9.02 8.81 -25.35
N THR A 501 7.77 8.49 -25.66
CA THR A 501 7.24 8.49 -27.05
C THR A 501 7.38 9.86 -27.70
N ASP A 502 7.02 10.92 -26.97
CA ASP A 502 7.26 12.31 -27.35
C ASP A 502 7.46 13.15 -26.09
N TYR A 503 8.20 14.25 -26.20
CA TYR A 503 8.39 15.23 -25.14
C TYR A 503 7.59 16.50 -25.49
N PRO A 504 6.30 16.59 -25.12
CA PRO A 504 5.43 17.69 -25.54
C PRO A 504 5.79 18.98 -24.78
N VAL A 505 6.81 19.70 -25.26
CA VAL A 505 7.38 20.88 -24.60
C VAL A 505 6.31 21.94 -24.31
N SER A 506 5.38 22.16 -25.23
CA SER A 506 4.26 23.10 -25.04
C SER A 506 3.39 22.72 -23.85
N ALA A 507 2.98 21.44 -23.75
CA ALA A 507 2.18 20.94 -22.63
C ALA A 507 2.94 21.06 -21.30
N LEU A 508 4.24 20.71 -21.28
CA LEU A 508 5.07 20.82 -20.08
C LEU A 508 5.21 22.28 -19.60
N VAL A 509 5.40 23.23 -20.53
CA VAL A 509 5.47 24.67 -20.20
C VAL A 509 4.13 25.15 -19.66
N VAL A 510 3.01 24.78 -20.29
CA VAL A 510 1.67 25.13 -19.80
C VAL A 510 1.43 24.57 -18.40
N MET A 511 1.82 23.32 -18.13
CA MET A 511 1.71 22.73 -16.79
C MET A 511 2.54 23.49 -15.75
N CYS A 512 3.77 23.89 -16.08
CA CYS A 512 4.59 24.71 -15.18
C CYS A 512 3.95 26.07 -14.86
N VAL A 513 3.39 26.75 -15.87
CA VAL A 513 2.69 28.03 -15.69
C VAL A 513 1.43 27.85 -14.84
N VAL A 514 0.61 26.85 -15.13
CA VAL A 514 -0.60 26.53 -14.37
C VAL A 514 -0.24 26.18 -12.92
N ALA A 515 0.76 25.33 -12.70
CA ALA A 515 1.23 24.95 -11.38
C ALA A 515 1.68 26.17 -10.56
N ALA A 516 2.48 27.07 -11.18
CA ALA A 516 2.93 28.30 -10.53
C ALA A 516 1.76 29.23 -10.18
N ALA A 517 0.81 29.43 -11.10
CA ALA A 517 -0.36 30.27 -10.90
C ALA A 517 -1.28 29.74 -9.78
N VAL A 518 -1.62 28.44 -9.81
CA VAL A 518 -2.48 27.82 -8.79
C VAL A 518 -1.79 27.82 -7.43
N THR A 519 -0.50 27.52 -7.37
CA THR A 519 0.29 27.54 -6.13
C THR A 519 0.36 28.96 -5.54
N ALA A 520 0.56 29.98 -6.39
CA ALA A 520 0.56 31.38 -5.95
C ALA A 520 -0.82 31.81 -5.44
N ALA A 521 -1.90 31.44 -6.13
CA ALA A 521 -3.26 31.71 -5.68
C ALA A 521 -3.55 31.04 -4.32
N ALA A 522 -3.14 29.78 -4.15
CA ALA A 522 -3.26 29.05 -2.90
C ALA A 522 -2.51 29.74 -1.75
N GLY A 523 -1.26 30.15 -1.98
CA GLY A 523 -0.49 30.91 -1.00
C GLY A 523 -1.18 32.22 -0.59
N TRP A 524 -1.81 32.91 -1.54
CA TRP A 524 -2.40 34.23 -1.31
C TRP A 524 -3.66 34.10 -0.47
N LEU A 525 -4.48 33.11 -0.81
CA LEU A 525 -5.67 32.75 -0.06
C LEU A 525 -5.30 32.31 1.36
N TYR A 526 -4.26 31.47 1.48
CA TYR A 526 -3.78 30.98 2.77
C TYR A 526 -3.23 32.11 3.66
N ARG A 527 -2.59 33.13 3.06
CA ARG A 527 -2.12 34.33 3.79
C ARG A 527 -3.26 35.13 4.40
N ARG A 528 -4.40 35.22 3.71
CA ARG A 528 -5.57 36.02 4.13
C ARG A 528 -6.48 35.30 5.12
N ARG A 529 -6.29 33.99 5.32
CA ARG A 529 -7.14 33.15 6.16
C ARG A 529 -6.52 32.94 7.53
N ASP A 530 -7.34 32.91 8.57
CA ASP A 530 -6.93 32.52 9.91
C ASP A 530 -6.63 31.02 10.04
N ALA A 531 -5.63 30.72 10.90
CA ALA A 531 -5.38 29.37 11.38
C ALA A 531 -6.60 28.92 12.21
N VAL A 532 -6.90 27.61 12.18
CA VAL A 532 -8.06 27.03 12.91
C VAL A 532 -7.62 26.72 14.33
#